data_AF-A0A7S3BG34-F1
#
_entry.id   AF-A0A7S3BG34-F1
#
_cell.length_a   1.000
_cell.length_b   1.000
_cell.length_c   1.000
_cell.angle_alpha   90.00
_cell.angle_beta   90.00
_cell.angle_gamma   90.00
#
_symmetry.space_group_name_H-M   'P 1'
#
loop_
_entity.id
_entity.type
_entity.pdbx_description
1 polymer ?
#
loop_
_entity_poly.entity_id
_entity_poly.type
_entity_poly.pdbx_seq_one_letter_code
_entity_poly.pdbx_strand_id
1 'polypeptide(L)'
;RQGMPSWSLQLPVLVTYLTDVPADWALGLSAAKHGYPLVLVGHGRRWSSFTGRLPGLSRAVQIIDALAVGGKHAHILAVDGADTAVINSAASAMPAIRAAQAHGAAESTVLVNAECNSAPGCYISMYARDKLHQACLQKSPACFVNAGAILGTGVALTRTWHAVERHAAAGKGREHSDDQFGLHQLYLSQRATNLSVRVDSSSSVFLSLRQCVRARIGRSFHTHPHPSTPIHTHPHPS
;
A
#
# COMPACT_ATOMS: atom_id res chain seq x y z
N ARG A 1 -20.16 -33.27 -12.58
CA ARG A 1 -19.36 -32.16 -12.00
C ARG A 1 -19.77 -30.89 -12.73
N GLN A 2 -20.71 -30.13 -12.18
CA GLN A 2 -21.09 -28.84 -12.74
C GLN A 2 -19.88 -27.91 -12.63
N GLY A 3 -19.48 -27.33 -13.76
CA GLY A 3 -18.31 -26.44 -13.82
C GLY A 3 -18.53 -25.28 -12.87
N MET A 4 -17.64 -25.13 -11.88
CA MET A 4 -17.59 -23.87 -11.13
C MET A 4 -17.42 -22.74 -12.15
N PRO A 5 -18.19 -21.64 -12.04
CA PRO A 5 -17.97 -20.48 -12.90
C PRO A 5 -16.49 -20.13 -12.86
N SER A 6 -15.86 -19.98 -14.03
CA SER A 6 -14.46 -19.59 -14.09
C SER A 6 -14.35 -18.17 -13.54
N TRP A 7 -13.95 -18.05 -12.28
CA TRP A 7 -13.54 -16.78 -11.71
C TRP A 7 -12.25 -16.37 -12.40
N SER A 8 -12.34 -15.74 -13.57
CA SER A 8 -11.20 -15.00 -14.06
C SER A 8 -11.05 -13.81 -13.12
N LEU A 9 -10.05 -13.85 -12.23
CA LEU A 9 -9.64 -12.71 -11.38
C LEU A 9 -9.05 -11.61 -12.26
N GLN A 10 -9.86 -11.05 -13.16
CA GLN A 10 -9.50 -9.91 -13.99
C GLN A 10 -9.53 -8.60 -13.20
N LEU A 11 -10.27 -8.61 -12.10
CA LEU A 11 -10.35 -7.50 -11.16
C LEU A 11 -9.33 -7.69 -10.04
N PRO A 12 -8.79 -6.59 -9.50
CA PRO A 12 -7.92 -6.65 -8.35
C PRO A 12 -8.69 -7.08 -7.11
N VAL A 13 -8.01 -7.80 -6.21
CA VAL A 13 -8.54 -8.20 -4.91
C VAL A 13 -7.93 -7.30 -3.84
N LEU A 14 -8.78 -6.72 -2.99
CA LEU A 14 -8.35 -6.03 -1.79
C LEU A 14 -8.16 -7.05 -0.67
N VAL A 15 -7.05 -6.93 0.04
CA VAL A 15 -6.77 -7.71 1.25
C VAL A 15 -6.45 -6.73 2.36
N THR A 16 -7.04 -6.94 3.53
CA THR A 16 -6.76 -6.12 4.69
C THR A 16 -6.74 -6.96 5.96
N TYR A 17 -6.06 -6.44 6.98
CA TYR A 17 -6.09 -7.01 8.31
C TYR A 17 -6.80 -6.07 9.26
N LEU A 18 -7.84 -6.57 9.93
CA LEU A 18 -8.57 -5.83 10.93
C LEU A 18 -9.21 -6.81 11.92
N THR A 19 -9.04 -6.55 13.22
CA THR A 19 -9.60 -7.42 14.27
C THR A 19 -11.08 -7.15 14.51
N ASP A 20 -11.47 -5.88 14.44
CA ASP A 20 -12.79 -5.38 14.76
C ASP A 20 -13.26 -4.44 13.66
N VAL A 21 -14.42 -4.70 13.08
CA VAL A 21 -14.96 -3.90 11.99
C VAL A 21 -15.76 -2.74 12.59
N PRO A 22 -15.38 -1.47 12.35
CA PRO A 22 -16.15 -0.34 12.83
C PRO A 22 -17.49 -0.24 12.09
N ALA A 23 -18.49 0.38 12.72
CA ALA A 23 -19.83 0.51 12.12
C ALA A 23 -19.81 1.33 10.82
N ASP A 24 -18.93 2.33 10.74
CA ASP A 24 -18.71 3.24 9.62
C ASP A 24 -17.46 2.85 8.80
N TRP A 25 -17.20 1.54 8.67
CA TRP A 25 -16.01 1.03 7.98
C TRP A 25 -15.89 1.48 6.52
N ALA A 26 -15.17 2.58 6.32
CA ALA A 26 -15.03 3.26 5.04
C ALA A 26 -14.49 2.33 3.95
N LEU A 27 -13.48 1.51 4.25
CA LEU A 27 -12.93 0.54 3.30
C LEU A 27 -13.99 -0.48 2.85
N GLY A 28 -14.73 -1.08 3.77
CA GLY A 28 -15.75 -2.08 3.44
C GLY A 28 -16.88 -1.50 2.58
N LEU A 29 -17.43 -0.37 3.01
CA LEU A 29 -18.52 0.32 2.28
C LEU A 29 -18.08 0.77 0.89
N SER A 30 -16.89 1.35 0.79
CA SER A 30 -16.37 1.83 -0.48
C SER A 30 -15.93 0.70 -1.42
N ALA A 31 -15.31 -0.37 -0.92
CA ALA A 31 -14.96 -1.55 -1.71
C ALA A 31 -16.22 -2.18 -2.33
N ALA A 32 -17.29 -2.35 -1.54
CA ALA A 32 -18.57 -2.86 -2.04
C ALA A 32 -19.16 -1.95 -3.12
N LYS A 33 -19.19 -0.63 -2.87
CA LYS A 33 -19.69 0.37 -3.84
C LYS A 33 -18.91 0.36 -5.16
N HIS A 34 -17.59 0.16 -5.10
CA HIS A 34 -16.68 0.26 -6.24
C HIS A 34 -16.36 -1.11 -6.88
N GLY A 35 -17.01 -2.19 -6.43
CA GLY A 35 -16.92 -3.51 -7.05
C GLY A 35 -15.60 -4.23 -6.81
N TYR A 36 -14.96 -4.03 -5.66
CA TYR A 36 -13.77 -4.78 -5.26
C TYR A 36 -14.15 -6.00 -4.43
N PRO A 37 -13.69 -7.21 -4.81
CA PRO A 37 -13.59 -8.31 -3.87
C PRO A 37 -12.69 -7.91 -2.70
N LEU A 38 -13.21 -7.99 -1.47
CA LEU A 38 -12.50 -7.64 -0.25
C LEU A 38 -12.34 -8.86 0.65
N VAL A 39 -11.10 -9.15 1.02
CA VAL A 39 -10.73 -10.21 1.95
C VAL A 39 -10.30 -9.56 3.26
N LEU A 40 -11.11 -9.77 4.30
CA LEU A 40 -10.83 -9.35 5.67
C LEU A 40 -10.11 -10.48 6.43
N VAL A 41 -8.91 -10.20 6.92
CA VAL A 41 -8.10 -11.13 7.72
C VAL A 41 -8.06 -10.67 9.17
N GLY A 42 -8.09 -11.63 10.10
CA GLY A 42 -7.86 -11.35 11.52
C GLY A 42 -9.10 -10.95 12.31
N HIS A 43 -10.29 -10.95 11.70
CA HIS A 43 -11.52 -10.61 12.40
C HIS A 43 -11.77 -11.53 13.61
N GLY A 44 -12.13 -10.95 14.75
CA GLY A 44 -12.35 -11.66 16.02
C GLY A 44 -11.05 -12.14 16.70
N ARG A 45 -9.88 -11.81 16.15
CA ARG A 45 -8.58 -12.09 16.78
C ARG A 45 -8.17 -10.93 17.67
N ARG A 46 -7.24 -11.17 18.59
CA ARG A 46 -6.61 -10.11 19.37
C ARG A 46 -5.51 -9.45 18.56
N TRP A 47 -5.47 -8.11 18.50
CA TRP A 47 -4.36 -7.38 17.92
C TRP A 47 -3.09 -7.58 18.75
N SER A 48 -2.00 -7.97 18.11
CA SER A 48 -0.71 -8.20 18.80
C SER A 48 0.33 -7.12 18.50
N SER A 49 0.48 -6.73 17.23
CA SER A 49 1.45 -5.73 16.76
C SER A 49 1.23 -5.44 15.26
N PHE A 50 1.89 -4.40 14.72
CA PHE A 50 1.82 -4.09 13.28
C PHE A 50 2.42 -5.20 12.43
N THR A 51 3.57 -5.77 12.79
CA THR A 51 4.12 -6.92 12.05
C THR A 51 3.34 -8.22 12.29
N GLY A 52 2.62 -8.33 13.41
CA GLY A 52 1.80 -9.51 13.74
C GLY A 52 0.68 -9.81 12.75
N ARG A 53 0.30 -8.83 11.92
CA ARG A 53 -0.67 -9.00 10.82
C ARG A 53 -0.09 -9.71 9.60
N LEU A 54 1.22 -9.63 9.39
CA LEU A 54 1.89 -10.05 8.16
C LEU A 54 1.75 -11.56 7.86
N PRO A 55 1.84 -12.48 8.84
CA PRO A 55 1.61 -13.91 8.58
C PRO A 55 0.17 -14.20 8.11
N GLY A 56 -0.82 -13.52 8.71
CA GLY A 56 -2.22 -13.65 8.31
C GLY A 56 -2.45 -13.16 6.88
N LEU A 57 -1.93 -11.97 6.55
CA LEU A 57 -1.98 -11.42 5.20
C LEU A 57 -1.27 -12.33 4.19
N SER A 58 -0.08 -12.83 4.53
CA SER A 58 0.70 -13.75 3.69
C SER A 58 -0.10 -15.00 3.36
N ARG A 59 -0.77 -15.59 4.36
CA ARG A 59 -1.59 -16.78 4.13
C ARG A 59 -2.81 -16.50 3.25
N ALA A 60 -3.49 -15.38 3.47
CA ALA A 60 -4.63 -15.00 2.64
C ALA A 60 -4.22 -14.81 1.18
N VAL A 61 -3.09 -14.13 0.95
CA VAL A 61 -2.55 -13.89 -0.38
C VAL A 61 -2.12 -15.16 -1.10
N GLN A 62 -1.49 -16.11 -0.40
CA GLN A 62 -1.17 -17.42 -0.97
C GLN A 62 -2.43 -18.17 -1.44
N ILE A 63 -3.52 -18.08 -0.66
CA ILE A 63 -4.80 -18.70 -1.03
C ILE A 63 -5.39 -18.01 -2.26
N ILE A 64 -5.40 -16.68 -2.30
CA ILE A 64 -5.92 -15.90 -3.44
C ILE A 64 -5.14 -16.25 -4.72
N ASP A 65 -3.81 -16.32 -4.64
CA ASP A 65 -2.95 -16.66 -5.78
C ASP A 65 -3.17 -18.11 -6.23
N ALA A 66 -3.33 -19.06 -5.30
CA ALA A 66 -3.66 -20.45 -5.61
C ALA A 66 -5.04 -20.63 -6.26
N LEU A 67 -5.99 -19.74 -5.96
CA LEU A 67 -7.32 -19.73 -6.57
C LEU A 67 -7.35 -19.00 -7.91
N ALA A 68 -6.26 -18.32 -8.30
CA ALA A 68 -6.19 -17.64 -9.58
C ALA A 68 -6.11 -18.65 -10.74
N VAL A 69 -7.22 -18.81 -11.44
CA VAL A 69 -7.37 -19.82 -12.50
C VAL A 69 -6.62 -19.40 -13.77
N GLY A 70 -5.93 -20.36 -14.42
CA GLY A 70 -5.36 -20.19 -15.76
C GLY A 70 -3.95 -19.60 -15.81
N GLY A 71 -3.17 -19.75 -14.74
CA GLY A 71 -1.76 -19.34 -14.71
C GLY A 71 -1.54 -17.82 -14.72
N LYS A 72 -2.60 -17.03 -14.47
CA LYS A 72 -2.52 -15.58 -14.32
C LYS A 72 -2.49 -15.25 -12.82
N HIS A 73 -1.43 -14.61 -12.36
CA HIS A 73 -1.37 -14.10 -10.99
C HIS A 73 -2.48 -13.08 -10.74
N ALA A 74 -3.09 -13.14 -9.56
CA ALA A 74 -4.04 -12.12 -9.13
C ALA A 74 -3.33 -10.79 -8.85
N HIS A 75 -3.96 -9.68 -9.23
CA HIS A 75 -3.55 -8.35 -8.76
C HIS A 75 -4.08 -8.16 -7.35
N ILE A 76 -3.18 -8.00 -6.38
CA ILE A 76 -3.56 -7.92 -4.97
C ILE A 76 -3.14 -6.56 -4.42
N LEU A 77 -4.10 -5.85 -3.83
CA LEU A 77 -3.86 -4.62 -3.08
C LEU A 77 -4.03 -4.95 -1.60
N ALA A 78 -2.93 -4.98 -0.87
CA ALA A 78 -2.95 -5.03 0.58
C ALA A 78 -3.03 -3.62 1.13
N VAL A 79 -4.04 -3.35 1.98
CA VAL A 79 -4.29 -2.00 2.51
C VAL A 79 -4.61 -2.02 4.01
N ASP A 80 -4.35 -0.92 4.69
CA ASP A 80 -4.77 -0.71 6.08
C ASP A 80 -6.30 -0.76 6.20
N GLY A 81 -6.77 -1.45 7.23
CA GLY A 81 -8.20 -1.74 7.38
C GLY A 81 -9.01 -0.59 7.95
N ALA A 82 -8.42 0.20 8.85
CA ALA A 82 -9.16 1.17 9.66
C ALA A 82 -9.34 2.53 8.98
N ASP A 83 -8.37 2.96 8.17
CA ASP A 83 -8.22 4.34 7.69
C ASP A 83 -7.99 4.43 6.17
N THR A 84 -8.38 3.39 5.44
CA THR A 84 -8.37 3.39 3.96
C THR A 84 -9.78 3.46 3.39
N ALA A 85 -9.94 4.07 2.22
CA ALA A 85 -11.14 4.01 1.41
C ALA A 85 -10.80 3.84 -0.07
N VAL A 86 -11.73 3.26 -0.82
CA VAL A 86 -11.67 3.12 -2.28
C VAL A 86 -12.47 4.25 -2.91
N ILE A 87 -11.88 4.96 -3.88
CA ILE A 87 -12.53 6.10 -4.54
C ILE A 87 -12.88 5.85 -6.01
N ASN A 88 -12.28 4.83 -6.62
CA ASN A 88 -12.42 4.48 -8.04
C ASN A 88 -12.93 3.06 -8.18
N SER A 89 -13.67 2.73 -9.25
CA SER A 89 -14.11 1.34 -9.47
C SER A 89 -12.94 0.40 -9.77
N ALA A 90 -13.13 -0.88 -9.48
CA ALA A 90 -12.13 -1.91 -9.79
C ALA A 90 -11.74 -1.89 -11.28
N ALA A 91 -12.73 -1.74 -12.17
CA ALA A 91 -12.51 -1.65 -13.60
C ALA A 91 -11.71 -0.39 -14.01
N SER A 92 -11.97 0.77 -13.40
CA SER A 92 -11.27 2.02 -13.76
C SER A 92 -9.85 2.10 -13.21
N ALA A 93 -9.55 1.39 -12.12
CA ALA A 93 -8.19 1.32 -11.55
C ALA A 93 -7.26 0.37 -12.33
N MET A 94 -7.80 -0.59 -13.08
CA MET A 94 -7.03 -1.63 -13.76
C MET A 94 -5.94 -1.13 -14.72
N PRO A 95 -6.14 -0.08 -15.54
CA PRO A 95 -5.08 0.46 -16.39
C PRO A 95 -3.86 0.92 -15.58
N ALA A 96 -4.07 1.63 -14.46
CA ALA A 96 -3.00 2.08 -13.58
C ALA A 96 -2.28 0.91 -12.89
N ILE A 97 -3.05 -0.08 -12.40
CA ILE A 97 -2.51 -1.32 -11.81
C ILE A 97 -1.64 -2.09 -12.82
N ARG A 98 -2.13 -2.25 -14.06
CA ARG A 98 -1.37 -2.93 -15.13
C ARG A 98 -0.12 -2.15 -15.49
N ALA A 99 -0.20 -0.83 -15.63
CA ALA A 99 0.96 0.02 -15.91
C ALA A 99 2.00 -0.09 -14.79
N ALA A 100 1.56 -0.08 -13.52
CA ALA A 100 2.44 -0.26 -12.38
C ALA A 100 3.19 -1.61 -12.41
N GLN A 101 2.53 -2.67 -12.84
CA GLN A 101 3.12 -4.02 -12.87
C GLN A 101 3.88 -4.36 -14.16
N ALA A 102 3.61 -3.69 -15.27
CA ALA A 102 4.29 -3.92 -16.56
C ALA A 102 5.79 -3.60 -16.53
N HIS A 103 6.25 -2.80 -15.56
CA HIS A 103 7.63 -2.33 -15.47
C HIS A 103 8.55 -3.18 -14.56
N GLY A 104 8.24 -4.45 -14.31
CA GLY A 104 9.12 -5.32 -13.52
C GLY A 104 8.87 -6.82 -13.71
N ALA A 105 9.79 -7.65 -13.23
CA ALA A 105 9.53 -9.07 -13.03
C ALA A 105 8.40 -9.20 -11.99
N ALA A 106 7.20 -9.55 -12.45
CA ALA A 106 5.95 -9.46 -11.68
C ALA A 106 6.00 -10.21 -10.34
N GLU A 107 6.90 -11.17 -10.17
CA GLU A 107 7.09 -11.97 -8.96
C GLU A 107 8.07 -11.39 -7.92
N SER A 108 8.80 -10.32 -8.26
CA SER A 108 9.80 -9.71 -7.39
C SER A 108 9.61 -8.22 -7.16
N THR A 109 8.57 -7.63 -7.74
CA THR A 109 8.33 -6.19 -7.67
C THR A 109 7.01 -5.89 -6.98
N VAL A 110 7.04 -4.96 -6.04
CA VAL A 110 5.85 -4.37 -5.42
C VAL A 110 5.81 -2.87 -5.67
N LEU A 111 4.61 -2.32 -5.81
CA LEU A 111 4.36 -0.89 -5.75
C LEU A 111 3.82 -0.56 -4.35
N VAL A 112 4.42 0.39 -3.66
CA VAL A 112 3.98 0.85 -2.35
C VAL A 112 3.44 2.26 -2.42
N ASN A 113 2.54 2.59 -1.50
CA ASN A 113 2.05 3.94 -1.30
C ASN A 113 3.23 4.90 -1.05
N ALA A 114 3.06 6.13 -1.52
CA ALA A 114 4.04 7.18 -1.39
C ALA A 114 3.58 8.21 -0.37
N GLU A 115 4.52 8.72 0.43
CA GLU A 115 4.28 9.84 1.32
C GLU A 115 5.38 10.90 1.22
N CYS A 116 5.02 12.12 1.60
CA CYS A 116 5.91 13.28 1.51
C CYS A 116 6.94 13.37 2.64
N ASN A 117 6.69 12.67 3.75
CA ASN A 117 7.53 12.72 4.93
C ASN A 117 7.87 11.31 5.36
N SER A 118 9.10 11.11 5.81
CA SER A 118 9.49 9.84 6.45
C SER A 118 8.80 9.71 7.80
N ALA A 119 8.12 8.59 8.03
CA ALA A 119 7.65 8.20 9.35
C ALA A 119 8.08 6.76 9.64
N PRO A 120 8.92 6.50 10.66
CA PRO A 120 9.53 7.48 11.56
C PRO A 120 10.56 8.39 10.86
N GLY A 121 10.81 9.57 11.44
CA GLY A 121 11.69 10.60 10.86
C GLY A 121 13.19 10.27 10.90
N CYS A 122 13.61 9.27 11.67
CA CYS A 122 15.02 8.86 11.79
C CYS A 122 15.65 8.43 10.46
N TYR A 123 14.84 8.01 9.49
CA TYR A 123 15.27 7.56 8.17
C TYR A 123 15.63 8.67 7.18
N ILE A 124 15.28 9.92 7.46
CA ILE A 124 15.51 11.05 6.54
C ILE A 124 16.99 11.12 6.10
N SER A 125 17.93 10.93 7.05
CA SER A 125 19.37 10.97 6.76
C SER A 125 19.87 9.79 5.90
N MET A 126 19.17 8.67 5.93
CA MET A 126 19.47 7.51 5.08
C MET A 126 18.96 7.76 3.66
N TYR A 127 17.72 8.23 3.53
CA TYR A 127 17.13 8.62 2.25
C TYR A 127 17.88 9.76 1.55
N ALA A 128 18.44 10.71 2.31
CA ALA A 128 19.28 11.77 1.77
C ALA A 128 20.50 11.25 0.98
N ARG A 129 20.95 10.02 1.27
CA ARG A 129 22.09 9.36 0.60
C ARG A 129 21.67 8.32 -0.44
N ASP A 130 20.39 7.95 -0.48
CA ASP A 130 19.89 6.93 -1.40
C ASP A 130 19.62 7.50 -2.80
N LYS A 131 20.33 6.98 -3.81
CA LYS A 131 20.25 7.50 -5.18
C LYS A 131 18.86 7.29 -5.82
N LEU A 132 18.15 6.22 -5.47
CA LEU A 132 16.82 5.94 -6.04
C LEU A 132 15.79 6.95 -5.52
N HIS A 133 15.81 7.21 -4.21
CA HIS A 133 14.98 8.22 -3.59
C HIS A 133 15.32 9.63 -4.09
N GLN A 134 16.60 9.99 -4.20
CA GLN A 134 16.99 11.29 -4.76
C GLN A 134 16.48 11.47 -6.21
N ALA A 135 16.54 10.43 -7.03
CA ALA A 135 15.99 10.46 -8.38
C ALA A 135 14.45 10.58 -8.40
N CYS A 136 13.76 10.01 -7.41
CA CYS A 136 12.32 10.19 -7.22
C CYS A 136 11.99 11.65 -6.86
N LEU A 137 12.74 12.25 -5.92
CA LEU A 137 12.51 13.61 -5.44
C LEU A 137 12.63 14.68 -6.53
N GLN A 138 13.39 14.40 -7.60
CA GLN A 138 13.46 15.27 -8.76
C GLN A 138 12.14 15.35 -9.55
N LYS A 139 11.21 14.41 -9.32
CA LYS A 139 9.95 14.28 -10.05
C LYS A 139 8.71 14.47 -9.18
N SER A 140 8.80 14.13 -7.89
CA SER A 140 7.68 14.21 -6.96
C SER A 140 8.15 14.48 -5.53
N PRO A 141 7.41 15.26 -4.73
CA PRO A 141 7.69 15.37 -3.30
C PRO A 141 7.29 14.12 -2.50
N ALA A 142 6.46 13.23 -3.04
CA ALA A 142 6.01 12.01 -2.38
C ALA A 142 6.90 10.83 -2.77
N CYS A 143 8.01 10.65 -2.03
CA CYS A 143 9.03 9.65 -2.35
C CYS A 143 9.44 8.76 -1.16
N PHE A 144 8.85 8.97 0.01
CA PHE A 144 9.01 8.04 1.12
C PHE A 144 8.00 6.89 0.94
N VAL A 145 8.43 5.68 1.26
CA VAL A 145 7.54 4.50 1.25
C VAL A 145 6.52 4.64 2.38
N ASN A 146 5.31 4.13 2.17
CA ASN A 146 4.28 4.01 3.19
C ASN A 146 3.71 2.58 3.15
N ALA A 147 3.70 1.90 4.30
CA ALA A 147 3.31 0.50 4.45
C ALA A 147 1.78 0.29 4.46
N GLY A 148 1.01 1.37 4.52
CA GLY A 148 -0.45 1.31 4.59
C GLY A 148 -1.13 0.88 3.30
N ALA A 149 -0.43 0.88 2.17
CA ALA A 149 -0.91 0.20 0.97
C ALA A 149 0.22 -0.33 0.08
N ILE A 150 0.07 -1.57 -0.39
CA ILE A 150 1.02 -2.29 -1.24
C ILE A 150 0.27 -3.04 -2.34
N LEU A 151 0.69 -2.88 -3.59
CA LEU A 151 0.23 -3.62 -4.76
C LEU A 151 1.30 -4.61 -5.20
N GLY A 152 0.90 -5.86 -5.45
CA GLY A 152 1.79 -6.88 -6.00
C GLY A 152 1.03 -8.13 -6.48
N THR A 153 1.79 -9.11 -6.96
CA THR A 153 1.33 -10.49 -7.11
C THR A 153 1.41 -11.21 -5.76
N GLY A 154 0.78 -12.38 -5.65
CA GLY A 154 0.82 -13.11 -4.38
C GLY A 154 2.22 -13.54 -3.96
N VAL A 155 3.04 -13.96 -4.94
CA VAL A 155 4.46 -14.29 -4.74
C VAL A 155 5.26 -13.07 -4.29
N ALA A 156 5.12 -11.93 -4.99
CA ALA A 156 5.86 -10.72 -4.67
C ALA A 156 5.52 -10.19 -3.27
N LEU A 157 4.22 -10.13 -2.93
CA LEU A 157 3.75 -9.67 -1.61
C LEU A 157 4.28 -10.56 -0.48
N THR A 158 4.18 -11.88 -0.64
CA THR A 158 4.67 -12.84 0.38
C THR A 158 6.17 -12.66 0.64
N ARG A 159 6.98 -12.55 -0.43
CA ARG A 159 8.42 -12.32 -0.29
C ARG A 159 8.74 -10.97 0.35
N THR A 160 8.03 -9.91 -0.04
CA THR A 160 8.14 -8.58 0.56
C THR A 160 7.83 -8.62 2.05
N TRP A 161 6.73 -9.23 2.47
CA TRP A 161 6.37 -9.30 3.89
C TRP A 161 7.37 -10.09 4.73
N HIS A 162 7.88 -11.22 4.22
CA HIS A 162 8.96 -11.93 4.91
C HIS A 162 10.22 -11.06 5.05
N ALA A 163 10.55 -10.24 4.05
CA ALA A 163 11.68 -9.33 4.16
C ALA A 163 11.42 -8.19 5.16
N VAL A 164 10.23 -7.58 5.12
CA VAL A 164 9.77 -6.56 6.08
C VAL A 164 9.82 -7.10 7.50
N GLU A 165 9.29 -8.31 7.74
CA GLU A 165 9.29 -8.96 9.05
C GLU A 165 10.71 -9.20 9.56
N ARG A 166 11.63 -9.69 8.71
CA ARG A 166 13.04 -9.87 9.10
C ARG A 166 13.71 -8.55 9.46
N HIS A 167 13.47 -7.49 8.69
CA HIS A 167 14.02 -6.18 9.00
C HIS A 167 13.44 -5.63 10.31
N ALA A 168 12.12 -5.66 10.46
CA ALA A 168 11.46 -5.24 11.69
C ALA A 168 11.98 -6.02 12.90
N ALA A 169 12.09 -7.35 12.82
CA ALA A 169 12.61 -8.17 13.91
C ALA A 169 14.04 -7.80 14.34
N ALA A 170 14.87 -7.25 13.43
CA ALA A 170 16.21 -6.75 13.74
C ALA A 170 16.23 -5.32 14.32
N GLY A 171 15.11 -4.60 14.26
CA GLY A 171 14.93 -3.28 14.86
C GLY A 171 14.96 -3.31 16.39
N LYS A 172 15.15 -2.14 17.02
CA LYS A 172 15.21 -1.99 18.48
C LYS A 172 14.00 -1.24 19.02
N GLY A 173 13.55 -1.59 20.22
CA GLY A 173 12.44 -0.91 20.88
C GLY A 173 11.14 -0.99 20.06
N ARG A 174 10.54 0.16 19.72
CA ARG A 174 9.28 0.21 18.96
C ARG A 174 9.43 -0.27 17.50
N GLU A 175 10.64 -0.23 16.95
CA GLU A 175 10.92 -0.65 15.58
C GLU A 175 10.76 -2.17 15.38
N HIS A 176 10.92 -2.95 16.46
CA HIS A 176 10.94 -4.42 16.41
C HIS A 176 9.67 -5.03 15.79
N SER A 177 8.56 -4.30 15.86
CA SER A 177 7.24 -4.77 15.44
C SER A 177 6.51 -3.78 14.54
N ASP A 178 7.27 -2.90 13.88
CA ASP A 178 6.79 -1.83 13.02
C ASP A 178 7.05 -2.21 11.55
N ASP A 179 5.98 -2.39 10.77
CA ASP A 179 6.06 -2.78 9.37
C ASP A 179 6.52 -1.63 8.46
N GLN A 180 6.22 -0.38 8.83
CA GLN A 180 6.75 0.81 8.19
C GLN A 180 8.27 0.90 8.36
N PHE A 181 8.80 0.60 9.55
CA PHE A 181 10.25 0.46 9.76
C PHE A 181 10.85 -0.63 8.86
N GLY A 182 10.25 -1.82 8.84
CA GLY A 182 10.74 -2.94 8.02
C GLY A 182 10.73 -2.60 6.52
N LEU A 183 9.72 -1.86 6.06
CA LEU A 183 9.60 -1.41 4.67
C LEU A 183 10.65 -0.37 4.30
N HIS A 184 10.96 0.59 5.18
CA HIS A 184 12.05 1.54 4.96
C HIS A 184 13.40 0.82 4.77
N GLN A 185 13.72 -0.12 5.65
CA GLN A 185 14.95 -0.91 5.55
C GLN A 185 15.00 -1.72 4.26
N LEU A 186 13.89 -2.37 3.90
CA LEU A 186 13.81 -3.13 2.65
C LEU A 186 14.04 -2.20 1.44
N TYR A 187 13.38 -1.05 1.37
CA TYR A 187 13.55 -0.11 0.27
C TYR A 187 15.00 0.39 0.15
N LEU A 188 15.62 0.78 1.28
CA LEU A 188 16.98 1.32 1.31
C LEU A 188 18.04 0.24 1.03
N SER A 189 17.73 -1.02 1.31
CA SER A 189 18.62 -2.16 1.07
C SER A 189 18.26 -2.98 -0.18
N GLN A 190 17.28 -2.55 -0.98
CA GLN A 190 16.69 -3.38 -2.04
C GLN A 190 17.70 -3.88 -3.07
N ARG A 191 18.82 -3.18 -3.28
CA ARG A 191 19.93 -3.62 -4.16
C ARG A 191 20.66 -4.87 -3.68
N ALA A 192 20.60 -5.16 -2.38
CA ALA A 192 21.14 -6.37 -1.77
C ALA A 192 20.10 -7.51 -1.73
N THR A 193 18.90 -7.26 -2.25
CA THR A 193 17.80 -8.24 -2.30
C THR A 193 17.38 -8.50 -3.73
N ASN A 194 16.75 -9.65 -3.98
CA ASN A 194 16.08 -9.91 -5.26
C ASN A 194 14.65 -9.34 -5.28
N LEU A 195 14.37 -8.29 -4.50
CA LEU A 195 13.07 -7.62 -4.41
C LEU A 195 13.22 -6.16 -4.82
N SER A 196 12.28 -5.68 -5.63
CA SER A 196 12.19 -4.28 -6.04
C SER A 196 10.98 -3.63 -5.37
N VAL A 197 11.23 -2.59 -4.59
CA VAL A 197 10.19 -1.77 -3.97
C VAL A 197 10.09 -0.46 -4.73
N ARG A 198 9.00 -0.29 -5.46
CA ARG A 198 8.71 0.94 -6.21
C ARG A 198 7.72 1.79 -5.44
N VAL A 199 7.91 3.10 -5.46
CA VAL A 199 7.03 4.06 -4.80
C VAL A 199 6.04 4.61 -5.83
N ASP A 200 4.75 4.67 -5.49
CA ASP A 200 3.72 5.32 -6.32
C ASP A 200 3.78 6.84 -6.21
N SER A 201 4.90 7.41 -6.62
CA SER A 201 5.20 8.83 -6.41
C SER A 201 4.28 9.79 -7.17
N SER A 202 3.56 9.30 -8.19
CA SER A 202 2.56 10.06 -8.94
C SER A 202 1.14 9.88 -8.41
N SER A 203 0.96 9.10 -7.33
CA SER A 203 -0.35 8.74 -6.78
C SER A 203 -1.31 8.18 -7.84
N SER A 204 -0.79 7.28 -8.67
CA SER A 204 -1.53 6.67 -9.78
C SER A 204 -2.49 5.56 -9.33
N VAL A 205 -2.17 4.92 -8.21
CA VAL A 205 -2.93 3.83 -7.58
C VAL A 205 -3.30 4.21 -6.14
N PHE A 206 -2.37 4.81 -5.41
CA PHE A 206 -2.49 5.14 -3.99
C PHE A 206 -2.40 6.64 -3.74
N LEU A 207 -3.22 7.13 -2.81
CA LEU A 207 -3.15 8.52 -2.35
C LEU A 207 -3.06 8.54 -0.82
N SER A 208 -1.90 8.93 -0.30
CA SER A 208 -1.77 9.25 1.13
C SER A 208 -2.34 10.64 1.41
N LEU A 209 -3.26 10.74 2.37
CA LEU A 209 -3.85 12.02 2.78
C LEU A 209 -2.99 12.78 3.79
N ARG A 210 -1.88 12.18 4.26
CA ARG A 210 -0.98 12.85 5.19
C ARG A 210 -0.34 14.04 4.49
N GLN A 211 -0.56 15.23 5.05
CA GLN A 211 -0.11 16.48 4.44
C GLN A 211 1.39 16.46 4.14
N CYS A 212 1.73 16.93 2.94
CA CYS A 212 3.08 17.30 2.58
C CYS A 212 3.41 18.61 3.30
N VAL A 213 3.77 18.51 4.59
CA VAL A 213 4.34 19.65 5.30
C VAL A 213 5.65 19.98 4.61
N ARG A 214 5.65 21.00 3.75
CA ARG A 214 6.89 21.59 3.25
C ARG A 214 7.65 22.06 4.49
N ALA A 215 8.66 21.31 4.91
CA ALA A 215 9.74 21.90 5.68
C ALA A 215 10.15 23.14 4.87
N ARG A 216 9.99 24.33 5.45
CA ARG A 216 10.30 25.62 4.82
C ARG A 216 11.78 25.66 4.44
N ILE A 217 12.16 25.03 3.33
CA ILE A 217 13.43 25.26 2.67
C ILE A 217 13.17 26.33 1.60
N GLY A 218 13.05 27.57 2.06
CA GLY A 218 13.49 28.78 1.38
C GLY A 218 13.09 29.12 -0.06
N ARG A 219 12.19 28.41 -0.76
CA ARG A 219 11.70 28.86 -2.08
C ARG A 219 10.21 28.57 -2.28
N SER A 220 9.43 29.64 -2.34
CA SER A 220 8.03 29.64 -2.71
C SER A 220 7.84 29.12 -4.14
N PHE A 221 7.47 27.86 -4.30
CA PHE A 221 6.78 27.41 -5.50
C PHE A 221 5.28 27.63 -5.28
N HIS A 222 4.73 28.65 -5.95
CA HIS A 222 3.29 28.84 -6.08
C HIS A 222 2.72 27.65 -6.86
N THR A 223 1.99 26.77 -6.17
CA THR A 223 1.05 25.86 -6.83
C THR A 223 -0.15 26.70 -7.21
N HIS A 224 -0.38 26.90 -8.51
CA HIS A 224 -1.65 27.42 -9.00
C HIS A 224 -2.76 26.43 -8.63
N PRO A 225 -3.79 26.84 -7.86
CA PRO A 225 -4.96 26.01 -7.66
C PRO A 225 -5.76 26.00 -8.96
N HIS A 226 -5.95 24.83 -9.57
CA HIS A 226 -7.07 24.66 -10.49
C HIS A 226 -8.38 24.81 -9.68
N PRO A 227 -9.42 25.44 -10.25
CA PRO A 227 -10.62 25.78 -9.50
C PRO A 227 -11.50 24.53 -9.37
N SER A 228 -11.41 23.85 -8.24
CA SER A 228 -12.50 23.01 -7.75
C SER A 228 -13.30 23.81 -6.73
N THR A 229 -14.53 24.12 -7.12
CA THR A 229 -15.59 24.76 -6.35
C THR A 229 -15.65 24.25 -4.90
N PRO A 230 -15.67 25.13 -3.89
CA PRO A 230 -15.84 24.70 -2.51
C PRO A 230 -17.29 24.23 -2.28
N ILE A 231 -17.45 22.97 -1.90
CA ILE A 231 -18.71 22.49 -1.32
C ILE A 231 -18.77 23.01 0.12
N HIS A 232 -19.79 23.80 0.40
CA HIS A 232 -20.12 24.30 1.73
C HIS A 232 -20.30 23.14 2.73
N THR A 233 -19.53 23.15 3.82
CA THR A 233 -19.89 22.45 5.05
C THR A 233 -20.75 23.39 5.90
N HIS A 234 -22.04 23.08 6.01
CA HIS A 234 -22.90 23.67 7.04
C HIS A 234 -22.50 23.13 8.42
N PRO A 235 -22.52 23.95 9.48
CA PRO A 235 -22.50 23.44 10.84
C PRO A 235 -23.90 22.90 11.18
N HIS A 236 -23.99 21.67 11.68
CA HIS A 236 -25.22 21.21 12.34
C HIS A 236 -25.16 21.53 13.84
N PRO A 237 -26.29 21.98 14.42
CA PRO A 237 -26.39 22.29 15.83
C PRO A 237 -26.78 21.06 16.65
N SER A 238 -26.15 20.92 17.80
CA SER A 238 -26.76 20.66 19.12
C SER A 238 -25.65 20.51 20.15
#